data_AF-A0A9W8V992-F1
#
_entry.id   AF-A0A9W8V992-F1
#
_cell.length_a   1.000
_cell.length_b   1.000
_cell.length_c   1.000
_cell.angle_alpha   90.00
_cell.angle_beta   90.00
_cell.angle_gamma   90.00
#
_symmetry.space_group_name_H-M   'P 1'
#
loop_
_entity.id
_entity.type
_entity.pdbx_description
1 polymer ?
#
loop_
_entity_poly.entity_id
_entity_poly.type
_entity_poly.pdbx_seq_one_letter_code
_entity_poly.pdbx_strand_id
1 'polypeptide(L)'
;MADLQDSISLAKEAVAATAEDDPTWLTRIRFLSLRLHSLYLETGELAALEEAIHLGKEFLDKADKEHPGRSYQLTNISANLALLYDRTGRTMYIDDAIYCGRESLKAIQEGDTRLELSLGNLGTALASRSQATGSLVDLEQAIFYARSALNAASEESPTRHIQLHNLASALLTRYLRNLGDLDDANDAIGLSREALAWVPSDHPDIETYLNRLASGLNYRHDKQGSAQDVEEAGLAAATAGAALRIEKQPSEALAILEQGRGVLASSLGEIRTDIQELRYAFPELADDFVRLRDDLDSPTGLKSIGDTYVAQENHGHRRRDAAKSFDELLLRIRE
;
A
#
# COMPACT_ATOMS: atom_id res chain seq x y z
N MET A 1 -7.56 -16.09 16.66
CA MET A 1 -8.48 -16.10 17.83
C MET A 1 -7.97 -16.84 19.07
N ALA A 2 -8.18 -18.15 19.28
CA ALA A 2 -7.81 -18.82 20.55
C ALA A 2 -6.30 -18.71 20.85
N ASP A 3 -5.45 -19.05 19.88
CA ASP A 3 -3.99 -18.99 20.03
C ASP A 3 -3.45 -17.56 20.23
N LEU A 4 -4.12 -16.54 19.67
CA LEU A 4 -3.72 -15.14 19.82
C LEU A 4 -4.07 -14.63 21.22
N GLN A 5 -5.27 -14.94 21.71
CA GLN A 5 -5.71 -14.54 23.04
C GLN A 5 -4.86 -15.22 24.12
N ASP A 6 -4.53 -16.50 23.94
CA ASP A 6 -3.63 -17.23 24.83
C ASP A 6 -2.21 -16.64 24.79
N SER A 7 -1.71 -16.28 23.61
CA SER A 7 -0.42 -15.58 23.49
C SER A 7 -0.41 -14.23 24.20
N ILE A 8 -1.53 -13.49 24.19
CA ILE A 8 -1.65 -12.20 24.90
C ILE A 8 -1.68 -12.42 26.40
N SER A 9 -2.44 -13.41 26.88
CA SER A 9 -2.49 -13.76 28.30
C SER A 9 -1.09 -14.12 28.83
N LEU A 10 -0.38 -15.00 28.12
CA LEU A 10 0.99 -15.38 28.47
C LEU A 10 1.96 -14.19 28.42
N ALA A 11 1.81 -13.29 27.45
CA ALA A 11 2.63 -12.09 27.37
C ALA A 11 2.34 -11.12 28.54
N LYS A 12 1.08 -10.97 28.96
CA LYS A 12 0.69 -10.17 30.14
C LYS A 12 1.27 -10.76 31.43
N GLU A 13 1.14 -12.07 31.62
CA GLU A 13 1.73 -12.78 32.77
C GLU A 13 3.26 -12.63 32.79
N ALA A 14 3.91 -12.76 31.63
CA ALA A 14 5.34 -12.57 31.51
C ALA A 14 5.77 -11.14 31.87
N VAL A 15 5.05 -10.10 31.43
CA VAL A 15 5.35 -8.72 31.83
C VAL A 15 5.17 -8.55 33.33
N ALA A 16 4.06 -9.04 33.90
CA ALA A 16 3.77 -8.92 35.33
C ALA A 16 4.76 -9.68 36.23
N ALA A 17 5.34 -10.78 35.74
CA ALA A 17 6.32 -11.58 36.46
C ALA A 17 7.77 -11.06 36.33
N THR A 18 8.01 -10.03 35.52
CA THR A 18 9.34 -9.42 35.35
C THR A 18 9.40 -8.10 36.09
N ALA A 19 10.44 -7.93 36.90
CA ALA A 19 10.68 -6.66 37.58
C ALA A 19 10.96 -5.55 36.57
N GLU A 20 10.47 -4.34 36.82
CA GLU A 20 10.55 -3.22 35.86
C GLU A 20 11.98 -2.73 35.59
N ASP A 21 12.92 -3.05 36.48
CA ASP A 21 14.35 -2.77 36.35
C ASP A 21 15.12 -3.84 35.57
N ASP A 22 14.48 -4.98 35.25
CA ASP A 22 15.05 -6.04 34.43
C ASP A 22 15.03 -5.61 32.93
N PRO A 23 16.16 -5.62 32.22
CA PRO A 23 16.21 -5.28 30.79
C PRO A 23 15.27 -6.13 29.90
N THR A 24 14.92 -7.34 30.33
CA THR A 24 13.97 -8.20 29.61
C THR A 24 12.53 -7.68 29.68
N TRP A 25 12.20 -6.83 30.66
CA TRP A 25 10.89 -6.19 30.79
C TRP A 25 10.54 -5.37 29.55
N LEU A 26 11.47 -4.52 29.10
CA LEU A 26 11.33 -3.70 27.89
C LEU A 26 11.07 -4.55 26.64
N THR A 27 11.74 -5.71 26.56
CA THR A 27 11.55 -6.66 25.47
C THR A 27 10.16 -7.28 25.51
N ARG A 28 9.68 -7.70 26.70
CA ARG A 28 8.35 -8.30 26.89
C ARG A 28 7.23 -7.32 26.57
N ILE A 29 7.36 -6.06 26.99
CA ILE A 29 6.38 -5.01 26.65
C ILE A 29 6.29 -4.78 25.16
N ARG A 30 7.41 -4.77 24.45
CA ARG A 30 7.41 -4.65 23.00
C ARG A 30 6.61 -5.78 22.34
N PHE A 31 6.82 -7.02 22.80
CA PHE A 31 6.07 -8.17 22.28
C PHE A 31 4.58 -8.09 22.59
N LEU A 32 4.21 -7.69 23.81
CA LEU A 32 2.81 -7.53 24.19
C LEU A 32 2.11 -6.44 23.36
N SER A 33 2.75 -5.28 23.18
CA SER A 33 2.23 -4.18 22.34
C SER A 33 1.94 -4.64 20.90
N LEU A 34 2.85 -5.44 20.31
CA LEU A 34 2.65 -6.01 18.98
C LEU A 34 1.46 -6.97 18.92
N ARG A 35 1.31 -7.85 19.92
CA ARG A 35 0.18 -8.80 19.97
C ARG A 35 -1.17 -8.10 20.13
N LEU A 36 -1.21 -7.02 20.90
CA LEU A 36 -2.41 -6.19 21.06
C LEU A 36 -2.78 -5.47 19.75
N HIS A 37 -1.80 -5.00 18.97
CA HIS A 37 -2.06 -4.49 17.62
C HIS A 37 -2.66 -5.59 16.72
N SER A 38 -2.09 -6.80 16.72
CA SER A 38 -2.66 -7.93 15.95
C SER A 38 -4.09 -8.28 16.39
N LEU A 39 -4.38 -8.20 17.69
CA LEU A 39 -5.73 -8.42 18.21
C LEU A 39 -6.71 -7.39 17.65
N TYR A 40 -6.32 -6.11 17.58
CA TYR A 40 -7.13 -5.10 16.94
C TYR A 40 -7.37 -5.41 15.46
N LEU A 41 -6.37 -5.87 14.72
CA LEU A 41 -6.56 -6.25 13.30
C LEU A 41 -7.55 -7.42 13.15
N GLU A 42 -7.56 -8.37 14.08
CA GLU A 42 -8.50 -9.51 14.05
C GLU A 42 -9.92 -9.15 14.53
N THR A 43 -10.07 -8.21 15.46
CA THR A 43 -11.35 -8.00 16.19
C THR A 43 -11.98 -6.62 16.01
N GLY A 44 -11.18 -5.62 15.64
CA GLY A 44 -11.57 -4.21 15.65
C GLY A 44 -11.69 -3.60 17.06
N GLU A 45 -11.29 -4.30 18.12
CA GLU A 45 -11.40 -3.81 19.50
C GLU A 45 -10.43 -2.64 19.76
N LEU A 46 -10.96 -1.42 19.84
CA LEU A 46 -10.15 -0.21 20.08
C LEU A 46 -9.37 -0.24 21.39
N ALA A 47 -9.90 -0.93 22.41
CA ALA A 47 -9.24 -1.09 23.71
C ALA A 47 -7.86 -1.76 23.56
N ALA A 48 -7.69 -2.66 22.59
CA ALA A 48 -6.40 -3.30 22.33
C ALA A 48 -5.37 -2.29 21.79
N LEU A 49 -5.78 -1.35 20.92
CA LEU A 49 -4.89 -0.27 20.47
C LEU A 49 -4.51 0.68 21.60
N GLU A 50 -5.49 1.06 22.43
CA GLU A 50 -5.25 1.93 23.59
C GLU A 50 -4.27 1.30 24.59
N GLU A 51 -4.41 0.00 24.86
CA GLU A 51 -3.48 -0.76 25.70
C GLU A 51 -2.09 -0.86 25.05
N ALA A 52 -2.01 -1.13 23.75
CA ALA A 52 -0.74 -1.18 23.02
C ALA A 52 0.03 0.16 23.07
N ILE A 53 -0.69 1.27 22.94
CA ILE A 53 -0.14 2.63 23.03
C ILE A 53 0.33 2.92 24.46
N HIS A 54 -0.45 2.54 25.47
CA HIS A 54 -0.09 2.74 26.87
C HIS A 54 1.23 2.02 27.20
N LEU A 55 1.35 0.75 26.84
CA LEU A 55 2.57 -0.04 27.03
C LEU A 55 3.76 0.52 26.25
N GLY A 56 3.53 1.02 25.04
CA GLY A 56 4.56 1.69 24.25
C GLY A 56 5.06 2.98 24.92
N LYS A 57 4.18 3.78 25.50
CA LYS A 57 4.55 4.98 26.26
C LYS A 57 5.33 4.61 27.53
N GLU A 58 4.90 3.57 28.25
CA GLU A 58 5.60 3.08 29.43
C GLU A 58 7.03 2.60 29.11
N PHE A 59 7.21 1.91 27.97
CA PHE A 59 8.54 1.60 27.46
C PHE A 59 9.37 2.86 27.27
N LEU A 60 8.82 3.90 26.65
CA LEU A 60 9.56 5.13 26.32
C LEU A 60 9.95 5.94 27.56
N ASP A 61 9.19 5.82 28.64
CA ASP A 61 9.45 6.49 29.91
C ASP A 61 10.60 5.81 30.69
N LYS A 62 10.74 4.49 30.55
CA LYS A 62 11.75 3.70 31.28
C LYS A 62 13.02 3.43 30.47
N ALA A 63 12.91 3.30 29.16
CA ALA A 63 14.05 3.10 28.29
C ALA A 63 14.93 4.35 28.22
N ASP A 64 16.25 4.15 28.23
CA ASP A 64 17.20 5.23 27.97
C ASP A 64 16.93 5.90 26.61
N LYS A 65 17.31 7.18 26.47
CA LYS A 65 17.10 7.94 25.23
C LYS A 65 17.81 7.32 24.02
N GLU A 66 18.95 6.67 24.25
CA GLU A 66 19.74 5.99 23.23
C GLU A 66 19.35 4.52 23.04
N HIS A 67 18.27 4.06 23.69
CA HIS A 67 17.85 2.67 23.62
C HIS A 67 17.46 2.29 22.17
N PRO A 68 18.00 1.20 21.60
CA PRO A 68 17.84 0.86 20.17
C PRO A 68 16.38 0.54 19.78
N GLY A 69 15.54 0.19 20.75
CA GLY A 69 14.11 -0.03 20.55
C GLY A 69 13.24 1.24 20.57
N ARG A 70 13.82 2.43 20.78
CA ARG A 70 13.05 3.68 20.94
C ARG A 70 12.36 4.10 19.64
N SER A 71 13.07 4.09 18.50
CA SER A 71 12.49 4.38 17.18
C SER A 71 11.36 3.40 16.85
N TYR A 72 11.58 2.10 17.09
CA TYR A 72 10.57 1.05 16.90
C TYR A 72 9.25 1.37 17.64
N GLN A 73 9.33 1.71 18.92
CA GLN A 73 8.14 1.99 19.71
C GLN A 73 7.44 3.27 19.27
N LEU A 74 8.18 4.32 18.96
CA LEU A 74 7.61 5.57 18.47
C LEU A 74 6.89 5.38 17.13
N THR A 75 7.45 4.58 16.21
CA THR A 75 6.82 4.25 14.93
C THR A 75 5.52 3.46 15.12
N ASN A 76 5.50 2.49 16.03
CA ASN A 76 4.30 1.69 16.32
C ASN A 76 3.21 2.50 17.04
N ILE A 77 3.57 3.33 18.01
CA ILE A 77 2.63 4.24 18.68
C ILE A 77 2.02 5.19 17.66
N SER A 78 2.83 5.77 16.76
CA SER A 78 2.36 6.65 15.69
C SER A 78 1.31 5.94 14.81
N ALA A 79 1.58 4.70 14.38
CA ALA A 79 0.64 3.91 13.58
C ALA A 79 -0.67 3.61 14.33
N ASN A 80 -0.59 3.18 15.59
CA ASN A 80 -1.77 2.87 16.41
C ASN A 80 -2.64 4.12 16.66
N LEU A 81 -2.01 5.27 16.87
CA LEU A 81 -2.71 6.54 17.03
C LEU A 81 -3.40 6.99 15.74
N ALA A 82 -2.76 6.80 14.58
CA ALA A 82 -3.41 7.06 13.28
C ALA A 82 -4.65 6.16 13.09
N LEU A 83 -4.56 4.88 13.43
CA LEU A 83 -5.71 3.95 13.39
C LEU A 83 -6.83 4.37 14.35
N LEU A 84 -6.51 4.81 15.57
CA LEU A 84 -7.50 5.34 16.50
C LEU A 84 -8.16 6.61 15.96
N TYR A 85 -7.40 7.50 15.31
CA TYR A 85 -7.98 8.65 14.62
C TYR A 85 -8.96 8.21 13.53
N ASP A 86 -8.57 7.28 12.66
CA ASP A 86 -9.43 6.81 11.57
C ASP A 86 -10.74 6.18 12.08
N ARG A 87 -10.72 5.55 13.25
CA ARG A 87 -11.90 4.92 13.87
C ARG A 87 -12.76 5.86 14.68
N THR A 88 -12.18 6.92 15.25
CA THR A 88 -12.89 7.78 16.23
C THR A 88 -13.10 9.22 15.76
N GLY A 89 -12.35 9.66 14.73
CA GLY A 89 -12.31 11.05 14.26
C GLY A 89 -11.72 12.04 15.26
N ARG A 90 -11.16 11.59 16.39
CA ARG A 90 -10.63 12.47 17.44
C ARG A 90 -9.27 13.04 17.03
N THR A 91 -9.23 14.33 16.75
CA THR A 91 -8.01 15.04 16.27
C THR A 91 -6.81 14.92 17.21
N MET A 92 -7.03 14.75 18.53
CA MET A 92 -5.93 14.54 19.47
C MET A 92 -5.04 13.35 19.08
N TYR A 93 -5.61 12.27 18.53
CA TYR A 93 -4.83 11.09 18.16
C TYR A 93 -3.96 11.36 16.94
N ILE A 94 -4.43 12.13 15.95
CA ILE A 94 -3.60 12.43 14.77
C ILE A 94 -2.46 13.40 15.10
N ASP A 95 -2.70 14.35 16.01
CA ASP A 95 -1.64 15.25 16.49
C ASP A 95 -0.56 14.47 17.27
N ASP A 96 -0.98 13.57 18.17
CA ASP A 96 -0.06 12.68 18.88
C ASP A 96 0.68 11.72 17.91
N ALA A 97 -0.01 11.22 16.88
CA ALA A 97 0.60 10.36 15.86
C ALA A 97 1.74 11.08 15.12
N ILE A 98 1.50 12.33 14.73
CA ILE A 98 2.50 13.19 14.07
C ILE A 98 3.66 13.48 15.01
N TYR A 99 3.39 13.77 16.29
CA TYR A 99 4.42 13.96 17.29
C TYR A 99 5.31 12.72 17.43
N CYS A 100 4.72 11.54 17.63
CA CYS A 100 5.47 10.28 17.73
C CYS A 100 6.25 9.95 16.46
N GLY A 101 5.69 10.20 15.26
CA GLY A 101 6.39 10.01 13.99
C GLY A 101 7.63 10.89 13.87
N ARG A 102 7.54 12.17 14.27
CA ARG A 102 8.70 13.09 14.28
C ARG A 102 9.76 12.68 15.30
N GLU A 103 9.35 12.27 16.50
CA GLU A 103 10.29 11.78 17.52
C GLU A 103 10.95 10.47 17.08
N SER A 104 10.23 9.60 16.36
CA SER A 104 10.80 8.38 15.79
C SER A 104 11.96 8.71 14.85
N LEU A 105 11.77 9.65 13.92
CA LEU A 105 12.81 10.08 12.99
C LEU A 105 14.06 10.65 13.69
N LYS A 106 13.90 11.29 14.86
CA LYS A 106 15.04 11.76 15.67
C LYS A 106 15.77 10.62 16.38
N ALA A 107 15.07 9.54 16.71
CA ALA A 107 15.61 8.39 17.41
C ALA A 107 16.19 7.32 16.45
N ILE A 108 16.01 7.48 15.14
CA ILE A 108 16.58 6.58 14.14
C ILE A 108 18.11 6.74 14.11
N GLN A 109 18.79 5.61 14.27
CA GLN A 109 20.25 5.50 14.18
C GLN A 109 20.66 5.01 12.79
N GLU A 110 21.93 5.20 12.44
CA GLU A 110 22.49 4.70 11.17
C GLU A 110 22.32 3.18 11.08
N GLY A 111 21.79 2.69 9.95
CA GLY A 111 21.48 1.28 9.75
C GLY A 111 20.12 0.82 10.28
N ASP A 112 19.29 1.71 10.85
CA ASP A 112 17.91 1.36 11.22
C ASP A 112 17.05 1.19 9.96
N THR A 113 16.60 -0.04 9.72
CA THR A 113 15.77 -0.40 8.56
C THR A 113 14.36 0.18 8.61
N ARG A 114 13.96 0.84 9.70
CA ARG A 114 12.63 1.44 9.88
C ARG A 114 12.51 2.87 9.36
N LEU A 115 13.55 3.41 8.74
CA LEU A 115 13.50 4.76 8.16
C LEU A 115 12.34 4.92 7.18
N GLU A 116 12.18 3.97 6.24
CA GLU A 116 11.05 3.94 5.31
C GLU A 116 9.70 4.01 6.05
N LEU A 117 9.46 3.06 6.97
CA LEU A 117 8.18 2.95 7.68
C LEU A 117 7.87 4.19 8.52
N SER A 118 8.88 4.77 9.15
CA SER A 118 8.70 5.94 10.02
C SER A 118 8.38 7.20 9.20
N LEU A 119 9.04 7.37 8.05
CA LEU A 119 8.73 8.42 7.09
C LEU A 119 7.31 8.24 6.52
N GLY A 120 6.97 7.01 6.12
CA GLY A 120 5.65 6.68 5.58
C GLY A 120 4.51 6.95 6.57
N ASN A 121 4.64 6.48 7.80
CA ASN A 121 3.63 6.69 8.85
C ASN A 121 3.44 8.18 9.17
N LEU A 122 4.53 8.95 9.25
CA LEU A 122 4.44 10.40 9.44
C LEU A 122 3.75 11.08 8.25
N GLY A 123 4.09 10.68 7.02
CA GLY A 123 3.44 11.18 5.80
C GLY A 123 1.93 10.90 5.80
N THR A 124 1.52 9.68 6.14
CA THR A 124 0.10 9.29 6.25
C THR A 124 -0.61 10.10 7.33
N ALA A 125 -0.01 10.26 8.51
CA ALA A 125 -0.64 11.02 9.59
C ALA A 125 -0.86 12.50 9.23
N LEU A 126 0.11 13.11 8.54
CA LEU A 126 0.00 14.47 8.01
C LEU A 126 -1.07 14.58 6.91
N ALA A 127 -1.17 13.59 6.01
CA ALA A 127 -2.21 13.54 4.99
C ALA A 127 -3.61 13.47 5.63
N SER A 128 -3.81 12.60 6.62
CA SER A 128 -5.07 12.47 7.35
C SER A 128 -5.45 13.75 8.08
N ARG A 129 -4.49 14.42 8.74
CA ARG A 129 -4.75 15.72 9.38
C ARG A 129 -5.06 16.82 8.35
N SER A 130 -4.35 16.85 7.23
CA SER A 130 -4.67 17.75 6.12
C SER A 130 -6.08 17.49 5.59
N GLN A 131 -6.50 16.22 5.52
CA GLN A 131 -7.83 15.87 5.05
C GLN A 131 -8.92 16.50 5.94
N ALA A 132 -8.79 16.36 7.26
CA ALA A 132 -9.74 16.91 8.22
C ALA A 132 -9.72 18.44 8.34
N THR A 133 -8.54 19.05 8.25
CA THR A 133 -8.38 20.49 8.56
C THR A 133 -8.33 21.38 7.32
N GLY A 134 -8.09 20.81 6.14
CA GLY A 134 -7.77 21.56 4.92
C GLY A 134 -6.35 22.14 4.91
N SER A 135 -5.48 21.78 5.86
CA SER A 135 -4.11 22.30 5.97
C SER A 135 -3.26 21.91 4.76
N LEU A 136 -2.99 22.89 3.88
CA LEU A 136 -2.10 22.70 2.73
C LEU A 136 -0.64 22.48 3.15
N VAL A 137 -0.23 23.07 4.28
CA VAL A 137 1.11 22.87 4.82
C VAL A 137 1.32 21.40 5.21
N ASP A 138 0.33 20.78 5.85
CA ASP A 138 0.41 19.35 6.18
C ASP A 138 0.38 18.47 4.93
N LEU A 139 -0.34 18.87 3.88
CA LEU A 139 -0.35 18.15 2.61
C LEU A 139 1.01 18.16 1.92
N GLU A 140 1.68 19.32 1.87
CA GLU A 140 3.03 19.44 1.31
C GLU A 140 4.04 18.62 2.14
N GLN A 141 3.91 18.64 3.47
CA GLN A 141 4.75 17.78 4.32
C GLN A 141 4.47 16.29 4.08
N ALA A 142 3.20 15.90 3.90
CA ALA A 142 2.84 14.53 3.58
C ALA A 142 3.47 14.05 2.27
N ILE A 143 3.43 14.87 1.22
CA ILE A 143 4.10 14.60 -0.06
C ILE A 143 5.62 14.46 0.13
N PHE A 144 6.23 15.38 0.87
CA PHE A 144 7.66 15.35 1.16
C PHE A 144 8.09 14.06 1.86
N TYR A 145 7.36 13.66 2.91
CA TYR A 145 7.69 12.44 3.66
C TYR A 145 7.37 11.16 2.89
N ALA A 146 6.30 11.13 2.09
CA ALA A 146 6.00 9.99 1.23
C ALA A 146 7.06 9.79 0.13
N ARG A 147 7.56 10.88 -0.49
CA ARG A 147 8.71 10.82 -1.42
C ARG A 147 9.98 10.35 -0.71
N SER A 148 10.22 10.84 0.50
CA SER A 148 11.38 10.42 1.31
C SER A 148 11.31 8.94 1.68
N ALA A 149 10.13 8.43 2.03
CA ALA A 149 9.91 7.01 2.32
C ALA A 149 10.23 6.14 1.10
N LEU A 150 9.75 6.50 -0.09
CA LEU A 150 10.04 5.78 -1.33
C LEU A 150 11.54 5.77 -1.70
N ASN A 151 12.25 6.85 -1.41
CA ASN A 151 13.70 6.94 -1.63
C ASN A 151 14.49 6.11 -0.60
N ALA A 152 13.96 5.94 0.61
CA ALA A 152 14.56 5.12 1.66
C ALA A 152 14.23 3.63 1.50
N ALA A 153 13.13 3.30 0.81
CA ALA A 153 12.71 1.93 0.53
C ALA A 153 13.65 1.28 -0.50
N SER A 154 14.08 0.04 -0.24
CA SER A 154 14.62 -0.81 -1.31
C SER A 154 13.52 -1.13 -2.33
N GLU A 155 13.92 -1.50 -3.54
CA GLU A 155 12.95 -1.93 -4.57
C GLU A 155 12.16 -3.16 -4.14
N GLU A 156 12.77 -4.04 -3.35
CA GLU A 156 12.18 -5.28 -2.81
C GLU A 156 11.39 -5.06 -1.51
N SER A 157 11.25 -3.82 -1.03
CA SER A 157 10.55 -3.56 0.23
C SER A 157 9.09 -4.04 0.14
N PRO A 158 8.63 -4.94 1.04
CA PRO A 158 7.26 -5.44 1.03
C PRO A 158 6.21 -4.34 1.20
N THR A 159 6.58 -3.19 1.75
CA THR A 159 5.69 -2.05 1.97
C THR A 159 5.81 -0.95 0.91
N ARG A 160 6.63 -1.15 -0.13
CA ARG A 160 6.85 -0.16 -1.19
C ARG A 160 5.54 0.25 -1.88
N HIS A 161 4.67 -0.72 -2.19
CA HIS A 161 3.39 -0.46 -2.83
C HIS A 161 2.48 0.46 -1.99
N ILE A 162 2.55 0.36 -0.66
CA ILE A 162 1.82 1.24 0.26
C ILE A 162 2.35 2.67 0.15
N GLN A 163 3.67 2.85 0.08
CA GLN A 163 4.26 4.18 -0.06
C GLN A 163 3.93 4.83 -1.41
N LEU A 164 3.93 4.04 -2.49
CA LEU A 164 3.50 4.48 -3.82
C LEU A 164 2.05 4.97 -3.81
N HIS A 165 1.15 4.19 -3.21
CA HIS A 165 -0.26 4.56 -3.05
C HIS A 165 -0.44 5.84 -2.23
N ASN A 166 0.26 5.96 -1.10
CA ASN A 166 0.15 7.12 -0.23
C ASN A 166 0.62 8.40 -0.93
N LEU A 167 1.72 8.34 -1.68
CA LEU A 167 2.19 9.46 -2.48
C LEU A 167 1.19 9.83 -3.59
N ALA A 168 0.68 8.85 -4.33
CA ALA A 168 -0.33 9.06 -5.36
C ALA A 168 -1.60 9.73 -4.79
N SER A 169 -2.05 9.29 -3.60
CA SER A 169 -3.18 9.86 -2.89
C SER A 169 -2.95 11.32 -2.49
N ALA A 170 -1.76 11.64 -1.97
CA ALA A 170 -1.40 12.99 -1.55
C ALA A 170 -1.29 13.94 -2.76
N LEU A 171 -0.66 13.51 -3.86
CA LEU A 171 -0.55 14.29 -5.09
C LEU A 171 -1.92 14.55 -5.72
N LEU A 172 -2.78 13.54 -5.79
CA LEU A 172 -4.13 13.73 -6.30
C LEU A 172 -4.94 14.69 -5.41
N THR A 173 -4.78 14.59 -4.10
CA THR A 173 -5.43 15.52 -3.15
C THR A 173 -4.94 16.95 -3.35
N ARG A 174 -3.65 17.15 -3.63
CA ARG A 174 -3.09 18.47 -3.95
C ARG A 174 -3.66 19.03 -5.25
N TYR A 175 -3.66 18.21 -6.30
CA TYR A 175 -4.27 18.55 -7.59
C TYR A 175 -5.72 19.05 -7.41
N LEU A 176 -6.53 18.31 -6.65
CA LEU A 176 -7.94 18.65 -6.44
C LEU A 176 -8.16 19.91 -5.61
N ARG A 177 -7.34 20.13 -4.59
CA ARG A 177 -7.51 21.25 -3.65
C ARG A 177 -7.02 22.58 -4.22
N ASN A 178 -5.97 22.55 -5.02
CA ASN A 178 -5.30 23.77 -5.49
C ASN A 178 -5.36 23.97 -7.01
N LEU A 179 -6.17 23.20 -7.74
CA LEU A 179 -6.10 23.15 -9.22
C LEU A 179 -4.66 22.91 -9.66
N GLY A 180 -3.98 21.97 -8.99
CA GLY A 180 -2.56 21.70 -9.20
C GLY A 180 -2.23 21.41 -10.66
N ASP A 181 -0.93 21.42 -10.97
CA ASP A 181 -0.45 21.11 -12.30
C ASP A 181 -0.96 19.71 -12.73
N LEU A 182 -1.27 19.55 -14.02
CA LEU A 182 -1.61 18.25 -14.59
C LEU A 182 -0.51 17.22 -14.33
N ASP A 183 0.72 17.69 -14.09
CA ASP A 183 1.85 16.89 -13.64
C ASP A 183 1.56 16.10 -12.35
N ASP A 184 0.84 16.68 -11.37
CA ASP A 184 0.49 15.94 -10.14
C ASP A 184 -0.49 14.79 -10.42
N ALA A 185 -1.44 15.01 -11.31
CA ALA A 185 -2.38 13.97 -11.73
C ALA A 185 -1.66 12.88 -12.53
N ASN A 186 -0.74 13.25 -13.42
CA ASN A 186 0.09 12.33 -14.18
C ASN A 186 1.02 11.49 -13.28
N ASP A 187 1.70 12.13 -12.33
CA ASP A 187 2.54 11.46 -11.33
C ASP A 187 1.69 10.49 -10.50
N ALA A 188 0.52 10.92 -10.02
CA ALA A 188 -0.38 10.07 -9.24
C ALA A 188 -0.87 8.85 -10.03
N ILE A 189 -1.19 9.00 -11.31
CA ILE A 189 -1.56 7.89 -12.20
C ILE A 189 -0.39 6.92 -12.35
N GLY A 190 0.81 7.42 -12.66
CA GLY A 190 2.01 6.60 -12.83
C GLY A 190 2.35 5.80 -11.56
N LEU A 191 2.32 6.44 -10.40
CA LEU A 191 2.55 5.81 -9.10
C LEU A 191 1.47 4.77 -8.75
N SER A 192 0.19 5.04 -9.08
CA SER A 192 -0.89 4.09 -8.84
C SER A 192 -0.76 2.84 -9.71
N ARG A 193 -0.36 3.01 -10.98
CA ARG A 193 -0.04 1.89 -11.86
C ARG A 193 1.15 1.09 -11.36
N GLU A 194 2.20 1.76 -10.92
CA GLU A 194 3.36 1.09 -10.33
C GLU A 194 2.97 0.29 -9.08
N ALA A 195 2.17 0.86 -8.17
CA ALA A 195 1.70 0.15 -6.99
C ALA A 195 0.92 -1.12 -7.37
N LEU A 196 0.02 -1.03 -8.36
CA LEU A 196 -0.77 -2.15 -8.85
C LEU A 196 0.07 -3.26 -9.50
N ALA A 197 1.25 -2.95 -10.03
CA ALA A 197 2.16 -3.95 -10.58
C ALA A 197 2.79 -4.85 -9.49
N TRP A 198 2.77 -4.43 -8.23
CA TRP A 198 3.31 -5.19 -7.10
C TRP A 198 2.23 -5.91 -6.27
N VAL A 199 0.96 -5.58 -6.48
CA VAL A 199 -0.15 -6.05 -5.65
C VAL A 199 -0.89 -7.20 -6.36
N PRO A 200 -0.94 -8.41 -5.76
CA PRO A 200 -1.71 -9.54 -6.32
C PRO A 200 -3.20 -9.23 -6.49
N SER A 201 -3.86 -9.88 -7.47
CA SER A 201 -5.28 -9.65 -7.78
C SER A 201 -6.25 -10.03 -6.66
N ASP A 202 -5.80 -10.85 -5.71
CA ASP A 202 -6.54 -11.27 -4.51
C ASP A 202 -6.14 -10.48 -3.26
N HIS A 203 -5.34 -9.42 -3.39
CA HIS A 203 -4.96 -8.58 -2.26
C HIS A 203 -6.22 -7.93 -1.64
N PRO A 204 -6.40 -7.99 -0.31
CA PRO A 204 -7.61 -7.51 0.38
C PRO A 204 -7.99 -6.06 0.07
N ASP A 205 -6.99 -5.20 -0.13
CA ASP A 205 -7.17 -3.77 -0.40
C ASP A 205 -6.96 -3.37 -1.87
N ILE A 206 -6.99 -4.32 -2.82
CA ILE A 206 -6.72 -4.01 -4.25
C ILE A 206 -7.66 -2.93 -4.81
N GLU A 207 -8.90 -2.89 -4.34
CA GLU A 207 -9.90 -1.89 -4.73
C GLU A 207 -9.46 -0.47 -4.37
N THR A 208 -8.73 -0.29 -3.28
CA THR A 208 -8.22 1.01 -2.83
C THR A 208 -7.20 1.57 -3.83
N TYR A 209 -6.33 0.73 -4.38
CA TYR A 209 -5.38 1.11 -5.43
C TYR A 209 -6.08 1.42 -6.76
N LEU A 210 -7.03 0.57 -7.16
CA LEU A 210 -7.79 0.73 -8.41
C LEU A 210 -8.65 1.99 -8.40
N ASN A 211 -9.32 2.28 -7.28
CA ASN A 211 -10.10 3.51 -7.12
C ASN A 211 -9.23 4.76 -7.23
N ARG A 212 -7.99 4.69 -6.71
CA ARG A 212 -7.03 5.80 -6.82
C ARG A 212 -6.65 6.06 -8.27
N LEU A 213 -6.34 5.00 -9.02
CA LEU A 213 -6.03 5.09 -10.43
C LEU A 213 -7.21 5.63 -11.25
N ALA A 214 -8.40 5.06 -11.07
CA ALA A 214 -9.62 5.51 -11.74
C ALA A 214 -9.91 6.99 -11.47
N SER A 215 -9.72 7.44 -10.24
CA SER A 215 -9.88 8.84 -9.88
C SER A 215 -8.90 9.73 -10.65
N GLY A 216 -7.61 9.40 -10.64
CA GLY A 216 -6.59 10.17 -11.38
C GLY A 216 -6.91 10.28 -12.87
N LEU A 217 -7.27 9.16 -13.50
CA LEU A 217 -7.62 9.09 -14.92
C LEU A 217 -8.86 9.92 -15.26
N ASN A 218 -9.93 9.82 -14.46
CA ASN A 218 -11.13 10.63 -14.65
C ASN A 218 -10.81 12.13 -14.57
N TYR A 219 -9.99 12.54 -13.60
CA TYR A 219 -9.60 13.93 -13.45
C TYR A 219 -8.74 14.44 -14.60
N ARG A 220 -7.86 13.60 -15.15
CA ARG A 220 -7.08 13.95 -16.34
C ARG A 220 -7.97 14.04 -17.58
N HIS A 221 -8.90 13.10 -17.75
CA HIS A 221 -9.91 13.14 -18.80
C HIS A 221 -10.72 14.43 -18.77
N ASP A 222 -11.24 14.83 -17.61
CA ASP A 222 -12.05 16.05 -17.46
C ASP A 222 -11.31 17.32 -17.92
N LYS A 223 -9.97 17.30 -17.92
CA LYS A 223 -9.13 18.42 -18.38
C LYS A 223 -8.66 18.29 -19.82
N GLN A 224 -8.33 17.09 -20.28
CA GLN A 224 -7.66 16.85 -21.57
C GLN A 224 -8.53 16.16 -22.62
N GLY A 225 -9.68 15.61 -22.22
CA GLY A 225 -10.61 14.90 -23.11
C GLY A 225 -10.09 13.55 -23.62
N SER A 226 -9.14 12.92 -22.91
CA SER A 226 -8.53 11.64 -23.32
C SER A 226 -9.56 10.50 -23.28
N ALA A 227 -9.88 9.91 -24.44
CA ALA A 227 -10.79 8.76 -24.51
C ALA A 227 -10.18 7.49 -23.90
N GLN A 228 -8.86 7.34 -23.99
CA GLN A 228 -8.11 6.23 -23.39
C GLN A 228 -8.22 6.26 -21.86
N ASP A 229 -8.18 7.45 -21.26
CA ASP A 229 -8.33 7.60 -19.80
C ASP A 229 -9.71 7.16 -19.31
N VAL A 230 -10.77 7.41 -20.09
CA VAL A 230 -12.14 6.99 -19.74
C VAL A 230 -12.27 5.48 -19.79
N GLU A 231 -11.70 4.85 -20.81
CA GLU A 231 -11.72 3.40 -20.95
C GLU A 231 -10.98 2.74 -19.78
N GLU A 232 -9.78 3.22 -19.49
CA GLU A 232 -8.97 2.69 -18.38
C GLU A 232 -9.59 2.98 -17.02
N ALA A 233 -10.14 4.17 -16.78
CA ALA A 233 -10.83 4.50 -15.53
C ALA A 233 -12.09 3.64 -15.32
N GLY A 234 -12.87 3.43 -16.38
CA GLY A 234 -14.05 2.57 -16.35
C GLY A 234 -13.68 1.13 -16.02
N LEU A 235 -12.58 0.64 -16.57
CA LEU A 235 -12.07 -0.69 -16.28
C LEU A 235 -11.53 -0.80 -14.86
N ALA A 236 -10.71 0.14 -14.40
CA ALA A 236 -10.22 0.16 -13.02
C ALA A 236 -11.37 0.19 -12.00
N ALA A 237 -12.42 0.99 -12.26
CA ALA A 237 -13.62 1.03 -11.44
C ALA A 237 -14.43 -0.28 -11.49
N ALA A 238 -14.58 -0.89 -12.67
CA ALA A 238 -15.24 -2.20 -12.81
C ALA A 238 -14.47 -3.29 -12.07
N THR A 239 -13.14 -3.25 -12.12
CA THR A 239 -12.26 -4.17 -11.42
C THR A 239 -12.31 -3.97 -9.90
N ALA A 240 -12.34 -2.73 -9.42
CA ALA A 240 -12.56 -2.43 -7.99
C ALA A 240 -13.92 -2.97 -7.52
N GLY A 241 -14.97 -2.78 -8.33
CA GLY A 241 -16.30 -3.34 -8.06
C GLY A 241 -16.34 -4.87 -8.06
N ALA A 242 -15.53 -5.51 -8.91
CA ALA A 242 -15.36 -6.95 -8.95
C ALA A 242 -14.62 -7.48 -7.70
N ALA A 243 -13.53 -6.82 -7.28
CA ALA A 243 -12.80 -7.15 -6.05
C ALA A 243 -13.74 -7.17 -4.82
N LEU A 244 -14.59 -6.14 -4.69
CA LEU A 244 -15.60 -6.07 -3.63
C LEU A 244 -16.67 -7.20 -3.70
N ARG A 245 -16.82 -7.87 -4.84
CA ARG A 245 -17.81 -8.93 -5.09
C ARG A 245 -17.24 -10.34 -5.02
N ILE A 246 -15.95 -10.53 -4.73
CA ILE A 246 -15.29 -11.84 -4.68
C ILE A 246 -16.06 -12.82 -3.76
N GLU A 247 -16.62 -12.35 -2.65
CA GLU A 247 -17.41 -13.18 -1.72
C GLU A 247 -18.71 -13.75 -2.32
N LYS A 248 -19.23 -13.14 -3.40
CA LYS A 248 -20.53 -13.51 -3.98
C LYS A 248 -20.38 -14.28 -5.30
N GLN A 249 -19.39 -13.95 -6.13
CA GLN A 249 -19.17 -14.56 -7.44
C GLN A 249 -17.66 -14.58 -7.78
N PRO A 250 -16.90 -15.54 -7.22
CA PRO A 250 -15.43 -15.52 -7.27
C PRO A 250 -14.86 -15.62 -8.69
N SER A 251 -15.47 -16.42 -9.55
CA SER A 251 -14.98 -16.68 -10.92
C SER A 251 -15.19 -15.49 -11.87
N GLU A 252 -16.36 -14.86 -11.81
CA GLU A 252 -16.69 -13.67 -12.62
C GLU A 252 -15.90 -12.45 -12.13
N ALA A 253 -15.77 -12.28 -10.81
CA ALA A 253 -14.94 -11.23 -10.22
C ALA A 253 -13.47 -11.38 -10.65
N LEU A 254 -12.93 -12.60 -10.61
CA LEU A 254 -11.56 -12.89 -11.01
C LEU A 254 -11.33 -12.66 -12.51
N ALA A 255 -12.30 -12.97 -13.37
CA ALA A 255 -12.19 -12.70 -14.80
C ALA A 255 -12.09 -11.19 -15.09
N ILE A 256 -12.91 -10.38 -14.42
CA ILE A 256 -12.87 -8.91 -14.54
C ILE A 256 -11.57 -8.34 -13.96
N LEU A 257 -11.05 -8.95 -12.88
CA LEU A 257 -9.73 -8.61 -12.32
C LEU A 257 -8.59 -8.86 -13.30
N GLU A 258 -8.55 -10.03 -13.93
CA GLU A 258 -7.50 -10.36 -14.91
C GLU A 258 -7.61 -9.54 -16.21
N GLN A 259 -8.83 -9.16 -16.62
CA GLN A 259 -9.03 -8.29 -17.77
C GLN A 259 -8.57 -6.85 -17.46
N GLY A 260 -8.93 -6.34 -16.29
CA GLY A 260 -8.45 -5.05 -15.78
C GLY A 260 -6.94 -4.98 -15.75
N ARG A 261 -6.31 -6.01 -15.18
CA ARG A 261 -4.85 -6.07 -15.06
C ARG A 261 -4.13 -6.06 -16.40
N GLY A 262 -4.62 -6.76 -17.43
CA GLY A 262 -3.98 -6.78 -18.75
C GLY A 262 -3.89 -5.39 -19.40
N VAL A 263 -5.00 -4.65 -19.40
CA VAL A 263 -5.05 -3.29 -19.96
C VAL A 263 -4.21 -2.30 -19.13
N LEU A 264 -4.23 -2.45 -17.81
CA LEU A 264 -3.39 -1.65 -16.91
C LEU A 264 -1.90 -1.94 -17.11
N ALA A 265 -1.52 -3.20 -17.30
CA ALA A 265 -0.15 -3.62 -17.60
C ALA A 265 0.30 -3.13 -19.00
N SER A 266 -0.58 -3.14 -20.00
CA SER A 266 -0.31 -2.57 -21.33
C SER A 266 -0.02 -1.06 -21.22
N SER A 267 -0.79 -0.35 -20.40
CA SER A 267 -0.59 1.09 -20.11
C SER A 267 0.70 1.37 -19.32
N LEU A 268 1.19 0.41 -18.53
CA LEU A 268 2.52 0.47 -17.90
C LEU A 268 3.64 0.35 -18.94
N GLY A 269 3.46 -0.47 -19.97
CA GLY A 269 4.41 -0.61 -21.08
C GLY A 269 4.60 0.67 -21.90
N GLU A 270 3.59 1.54 -21.96
CA GLU A 270 3.68 2.86 -22.60
C GLU A 270 4.50 3.88 -21.78
N ILE A 271 4.60 3.70 -20.46
CA ILE A 271 5.34 4.60 -19.55
C ILE A 271 6.74 4.09 -19.21
N ARG A 272 6.91 2.76 -19.12
CA ARG A 272 8.17 2.11 -18.81
C ARG A 272 8.52 1.16 -19.94
N THR A 273 9.24 1.66 -20.93
CA THR A 273 10.53 1.15 -21.44
C THR A 273 10.66 1.46 -22.92
N ASP A 274 11.76 2.13 -23.28
CA ASP A 274 12.30 2.05 -24.63
C ASP A 274 12.81 0.61 -24.82
N ILE A 275 11.92 -0.30 -25.22
CA ILE A 275 12.16 -1.76 -25.34
C ILE A 275 13.37 -2.09 -26.24
N GLN A 276 13.88 -1.10 -26.97
CA GLN A 276 15.11 -1.15 -27.74
C GLN A 276 16.34 -1.43 -26.87
N GLU A 277 16.44 -0.86 -25.67
CA GLU A 277 17.59 -1.12 -24.78
C GLU A 277 17.56 -2.56 -24.24
N LEU A 278 16.40 -3.05 -23.82
CA LEU A 278 16.21 -4.44 -23.40
C LEU A 278 16.44 -5.42 -24.55
N ARG A 279 15.94 -5.10 -25.75
CA ARG A 279 16.14 -5.91 -26.97
C ARG A 279 17.60 -5.92 -27.42
N TYR A 280 18.37 -4.87 -27.13
CA TYR A 280 19.81 -4.80 -27.41
C TYR A 280 20.64 -5.59 -26.39
N ALA A 281 20.33 -5.50 -25.09
CA ALA A 281 21.09 -6.13 -24.03
C ALA A 281 20.69 -7.60 -23.75
N PHE A 282 19.39 -7.90 -23.77
CA PHE A 282 18.82 -9.21 -23.41
C PHE A 282 17.65 -9.59 -24.34
N PRO A 283 17.94 -9.99 -25.60
CA PRO A 283 16.92 -10.21 -26.63
C PRO A 283 15.89 -11.29 -26.28
N GLU A 284 16.28 -12.35 -25.56
CA GLU A 284 15.34 -13.40 -25.15
C GLU A 284 14.34 -12.91 -24.09
N LEU A 285 14.78 -12.08 -23.14
CA LEU A 285 13.88 -11.46 -22.15
C LEU A 285 12.94 -10.45 -22.81
N ALA A 286 13.43 -9.70 -23.81
CA ALA A 286 12.61 -8.78 -24.58
C ALA A 286 11.53 -9.50 -25.40
N ASP A 287 11.86 -10.64 -26.01
CA ASP A 287 10.91 -11.44 -26.78
C ASP A 287 9.89 -12.16 -25.87
N ASP A 288 10.31 -12.66 -24.71
CA ASP A 288 9.40 -13.18 -23.69
C ASP A 288 8.46 -12.09 -23.15
N PHE A 289 8.97 -10.87 -22.97
CA PHE A 289 8.20 -9.72 -22.51
C PHE A 289 7.13 -9.32 -23.52
N VAL A 290 7.51 -9.21 -24.81
CA VAL A 290 6.57 -8.96 -25.90
C VAL A 290 5.52 -10.06 -26.01
N ARG A 291 5.94 -11.34 -25.95
CA ARG A 291 5.01 -12.48 -26.05
C ARG A 291 3.98 -12.47 -24.93
N LEU A 292 4.44 -12.34 -23.68
CA LEU A 292 3.55 -12.35 -22.52
C LEU A 292 2.65 -11.11 -22.49
N ARG A 293 3.16 -9.94 -22.89
CA ARG A 293 2.33 -8.74 -23.11
C ARG A 293 1.26 -9.00 -24.16
N ASP A 294 1.61 -9.54 -25.33
CA ASP A 294 0.67 -9.80 -26.41
C ASP A 294 -0.38 -10.86 -26.02
N ASP A 295 -0.01 -11.86 -25.21
CA ASP A 295 -0.93 -12.84 -24.61
C ASP A 295 -1.88 -12.19 -23.58
N LEU A 296 -1.42 -11.16 -22.86
CA LEU A 296 -2.22 -10.34 -21.96
C LEU A 296 -3.05 -9.27 -22.70
N ASP A 297 -2.68 -8.86 -23.91
CA ASP A 297 -3.43 -7.90 -24.72
C ASP A 297 -4.45 -8.58 -25.64
N SER A 298 -4.37 -9.91 -25.80
CA SER A 298 -5.27 -10.67 -26.64
C SER A 298 -6.73 -10.54 -26.17
N PRO A 299 -7.64 -9.99 -27.00
CA PRO A 299 -9.04 -9.80 -26.62
C PRO A 299 -9.70 -11.15 -26.37
N THR A 300 -10.38 -11.27 -25.23
CA THR A 300 -11.33 -12.37 -25.02
C THR A 300 -12.38 -12.29 -26.11
N GLY A 301 -12.59 -13.41 -26.82
CA GLY A 301 -13.60 -13.55 -27.85
C GLY A 301 -14.99 -13.21 -27.29
N LEU A 302 -15.37 -11.93 -27.37
CA LEU A 302 -16.70 -11.41 -27.08
C LEU A 302 -17.39 -10.96 -28.37
N LYS A 303 -16.91 -11.42 -29.53
CA LYS A 303 -17.56 -11.14 -30.82
C LYS A 303 -18.55 -12.21 -31.27
N SER A 304 -18.74 -13.31 -30.54
CA SER A 304 -19.69 -14.36 -30.91
C SER A 304 -20.51 -14.86 -29.72
N ILE A 305 -21.83 -14.68 -29.80
CA ILE A 305 -22.81 -15.35 -28.95
C ILE A 305 -22.78 -16.85 -29.36
N GLY A 306 -21.84 -17.60 -28.82
CA GLY A 306 -21.66 -19.02 -29.16
C GLY A 306 -20.41 -19.69 -28.60
N ASP A 307 -19.46 -18.94 -28.02
CA ASP A 307 -18.24 -19.54 -27.49
C ASP A 307 -18.53 -20.29 -26.18
N THR A 308 -18.18 -21.58 -26.17
CA THR A 308 -18.48 -22.52 -25.08
C THR A 308 -17.72 -22.18 -23.80
N TYR A 309 -18.36 -22.44 -22.65
CA TYR A 309 -17.82 -22.23 -21.28
C TYR A 309 -16.37 -22.73 -21.10
N VAL A 310 -16.02 -23.86 -21.72
CA VAL A 310 -14.69 -24.48 -21.67
C VAL A 310 -13.62 -23.65 -22.41
N ALA A 311 -13.99 -22.97 -23.51
CA ALA A 311 -13.07 -22.09 -24.23
C ALA A 311 -12.78 -20.80 -23.45
N GLN A 312 -13.75 -20.31 -22.69
CA GLN A 312 -13.61 -19.15 -21.81
C GLN A 312 -12.73 -19.48 -20.59
N GLU A 313 -12.94 -20.65 -19.96
CA GLU A 313 -12.14 -21.13 -18.82
C GLU A 313 -10.67 -21.36 -19.22
N ASN A 314 -10.42 -22.01 -20.37
CA ASN A 314 -9.07 -22.23 -20.90
C ASN A 314 -8.35 -20.94 -21.31
N HIS A 315 -9.07 -19.88 -21.67
CA HIS A 315 -8.49 -18.56 -21.91
C HIS A 315 -8.16 -17.82 -20.62
N GLY A 316 -9.03 -17.91 -19.61
CA GLY A 316 -8.78 -17.36 -18.28
C GLY A 316 -7.57 -18.00 -17.61
N HIS A 317 -7.41 -19.32 -17.72
CA HIS A 317 -6.21 -20.03 -17.24
C HIS A 317 -4.95 -19.57 -17.94
N ARG A 318 -4.94 -19.51 -19.28
CA ARG A 318 -3.79 -19.04 -20.05
C ARG A 318 -3.40 -17.60 -19.71
N ARG A 319 -4.35 -16.69 -19.54
CA ARG A 319 -4.05 -15.30 -19.14
C ARG A 319 -3.53 -15.22 -17.71
N ARG A 320 -4.06 -16.02 -16.78
CA ARG A 320 -3.57 -16.08 -15.40
C ARG A 320 -2.14 -16.61 -15.34
N ASP A 321 -1.84 -17.64 -16.12
CA ASP A 321 -0.49 -18.21 -16.21
C ASP A 321 0.45 -17.21 -16.89
N ALA A 322 0.02 -16.57 -17.99
CA ALA A 322 0.78 -15.53 -18.67
C ALA A 322 1.05 -14.34 -17.74
N ALA A 323 0.09 -13.94 -16.90
CA ALA A 323 0.26 -12.83 -15.99
C ALA A 323 1.19 -13.16 -14.82
N LYS A 324 1.11 -14.38 -14.25
CA LYS A 324 2.11 -14.86 -13.28
C LYS A 324 3.50 -14.91 -13.89
N SER A 325 3.62 -15.45 -15.11
CA SER A 325 4.88 -15.48 -15.85
C SER A 325 5.37 -14.07 -16.22
N PHE A 326 4.46 -13.11 -16.41
CA PHE A 326 4.82 -11.71 -16.67
C PHE A 326 5.37 -11.06 -15.41
N ASP A 327 4.74 -11.28 -14.25
CA ASP A 327 5.24 -10.83 -12.94
C ASP A 327 6.63 -11.43 -12.65
N GLU A 328 6.83 -12.73 -12.90
CA GLU A 328 8.12 -13.41 -12.77
C GLU A 328 9.18 -12.89 -13.75
N LEU A 329 8.79 -12.60 -15.00
CA LEU A 329 9.69 -12.06 -16.01
C LEU A 329 10.11 -10.62 -15.67
N LEU A 330 9.20 -9.80 -15.16
CA LEU A 330 9.51 -8.44 -14.71
C LEU A 330 10.55 -8.45 -13.58
N LEU A 331 10.50 -9.42 -12.67
CA LEU A 331 11.53 -9.61 -11.65
C LEU A 331 12.88 -9.94 -12.30
N ARG A 332 12.92 -10.86 -13.27
CA ARG A 332 14.15 -11.25 -13.98
C ARG A 332 14.76 -10.15 -14.86
N ILE A 333 13.96 -9.23 -15.39
CA ILE A 333 14.44 -8.08 -16.17
C ILE A 333 15.10 -7.02 -15.25
N ARG A 334 14.76 -7.02 -13.96
CA ARG A 334 15.27 -6.06 -12.97
C ARG A 334 16.56 -6.53 -12.26
N GLU A 335 16.91 -7.82 -12.37
CA GLU A 335 18.17 -8.42 -11.90
C GLU A 335 19.34 -8.20 -12.87
#